data_AF-A0A7W2XY18-F1
#
_entry.id   AF-A0A7W2XY18-F1
#
_cell.length_a   1.000
_cell.length_b   1.000
_cell.length_c   1.000
_cell.angle_alpha   90.00
_cell.angle_beta   90.00
_cell.angle_gamma   90.00
#
_symmetry.space_group_name_H-M   'P 1'
#
loop_
_entity.id
_entity.type
_entity.pdbx_description
1 polymer ?
#
loop_
_entity_poly.entity_id
_entity_poly.type
_entity_poly.pdbx_seq_one_letter_code
_entity_poly.pdbx_strand_id
1 'polypeptide(L)'
;MEMKHSLIAVSLLALTACGGGGSSDTKTPVEIQPTPAATPAATISGKVIDGYVTGAKVFLDLNGNTVLDNNEPSATTGTDGEYSLDLDAAQYDCQSYVPLVVDVPVGAIDSDTGEVTEAYQLVFPPMVGNALDSTDITPLTTVIWESIKSEFLLKDEDLDNPNLACDVIRDNHEKVDELARHIEQTLNNIVIHYNISQDAIFADYIANGDSTTHELALLIVKGLKKGFAEASELQKNHPNSFVDVKYLKTNDGWVRKEYIYTASGNDNSNGWSSHAKVESTTYSVSDDLETIGAQIDFYNRKGSAKNVGDDKIELATSEETCNANEYLNYYESKGGNAIHEREMTNITSTCADEDNQKYIFNMNWSDHDKGLGTIGQYIIRFDTEAEQFMIFNDINRFHQNKNLLDFAAINAEIDGLSYHYDDDISDTTALYEIFSFVILTKMVEENGLRVEYKKVMAGFDGWNYETMRFNADGTYSKECKAWDADAWTGC
;
A
#
# COMPACT_ATOMS: atom_id res chain seq x y z
N MET A 1 -57.54 -6.06 33.66
CA MET A 1 -57.27 -5.01 32.65
C MET A 1 -56.47 -5.70 31.55
N GLU A 2 -57.04 -6.61 30.74
CA GLU A 2 -58.18 -6.47 29.80
C GLU A 2 -58.00 -5.20 28.94
N MET A 3 -57.97 -5.18 27.61
CA MET A 3 -57.97 -6.15 26.50
C MET A 3 -57.89 -5.26 25.23
N LYS A 4 -57.25 -5.70 24.12
CA LYS A 4 -57.87 -5.76 22.77
C LYS A 4 -56.89 -6.15 21.66
N HIS A 5 -57.30 -7.21 20.95
CA HIS A 5 -56.82 -7.70 19.66
C HIS A 5 -57.66 -7.09 18.51
N SER A 6 -57.09 -6.98 17.30
CA SER A 6 -57.74 -7.17 15.97
C SER A 6 -56.65 -7.17 14.89
N LEU A 7 -56.38 -8.20 14.06
CA LEU A 7 -57.12 -9.04 13.09
C LEU A 7 -57.39 -8.40 11.70
N ILE A 8 -56.93 -9.13 10.65
CA ILE A 8 -57.46 -9.31 9.27
C ILE A 8 -57.04 -8.21 8.25
N ALA A 9 -56.65 -8.44 6.98
CA ALA A 9 -57.04 -9.47 6.00
C ALA A 9 -56.00 -9.72 4.88
N VAL A 10 -55.97 -10.97 4.41
CA VAL A 10 -55.47 -11.46 3.12
C VAL A 10 -56.57 -11.30 2.06
N SER A 11 -56.25 -11.00 0.80
CA SER A 11 -57.14 -11.27 -0.35
C SER A 11 -56.38 -11.39 -1.68
N LEU A 12 -56.27 -12.63 -2.18
CA LEU A 12 -56.14 -12.98 -3.59
C LEU A 12 -57.51 -12.86 -4.27
N LEU A 13 -57.56 -12.44 -5.53
CA LEU A 13 -58.65 -12.70 -6.48
C LEU A 13 -58.08 -12.83 -7.89
N ALA A 14 -58.53 -13.86 -8.59
CA ALA A 14 -58.12 -14.25 -9.94
C ALA A 14 -59.34 -14.31 -10.89
N LEU A 15 -59.06 -14.15 -12.20
CA LEU A 15 -59.86 -14.54 -13.40
C LEU A 15 -61.18 -13.78 -13.63
N THR A 16 -61.71 -13.46 -14.83
CA THR A 16 -61.40 -13.69 -16.27
C THR A 16 -62.37 -12.84 -17.13
N ALA A 17 -62.03 -12.61 -18.40
CA ALA A 17 -62.88 -12.51 -19.63
C ALA A 17 -62.43 -11.32 -20.51
N CYS A 18 -61.87 -11.53 -21.71
CA CYS A 18 -62.46 -11.99 -22.99
C CYS A 18 -62.88 -10.80 -23.90
N GLY A 19 -62.23 -10.70 -25.07
CA GLY A 19 -62.61 -9.80 -26.16
C GLY A 19 -61.60 -9.88 -27.31
N GLY A 20 -61.86 -10.74 -28.29
CA GLY A 20 -60.96 -11.07 -29.40
C GLY A 20 -61.25 -10.37 -30.73
N GLY A 21 -60.44 -10.70 -31.75
CA GLY A 21 -60.66 -10.40 -33.17
C GLY A 21 -59.38 -10.60 -33.99
N GLY A 22 -59.32 -11.66 -34.80
CA GLY A 22 -58.10 -12.13 -35.46
C GLY A 22 -57.82 -11.62 -36.88
N SER A 23 -56.63 -11.92 -37.38
CA SER A 23 -56.33 -12.26 -38.78
C SER A 23 -54.97 -12.93 -38.87
N SER A 24 -54.94 -14.06 -39.56
CA SER A 24 -53.77 -14.91 -39.78
C SER A 24 -52.90 -14.32 -40.89
N ASP A 25 -51.60 -14.14 -40.64
CA ASP A 25 -50.58 -14.14 -41.69
C ASP A 25 -49.26 -14.67 -41.12
N THR A 26 -48.81 -15.77 -41.70
CA THR A 26 -47.54 -16.43 -41.44
C THR A 26 -46.38 -15.56 -41.94
N LYS A 27 -45.56 -15.05 -41.01
CA LYS A 27 -44.21 -14.53 -41.33
C LYS A 27 -43.17 -15.09 -40.37
N THR A 28 -42.11 -15.58 -40.99
CA THR A 28 -40.83 -16.12 -40.51
C THR A 28 -40.27 -15.48 -39.24
N PRO A 29 -39.53 -16.24 -38.40
CA PRO A 29 -38.79 -15.66 -37.27
C PRO A 29 -37.77 -14.63 -37.76
N VAL A 30 -37.77 -13.45 -37.14
CA VAL A 30 -36.72 -12.44 -37.30
C VAL A 30 -35.49 -12.93 -36.55
N GLU A 31 -34.42 -13.17 -37.30
CA GLU A 31 -33.08 -13.43 -36.79
C GLU A 31 -32.60 -12.20 -36.01
N ILE A 32 -32.27 -12.39 -34.73
CA ILE A 32 -31.70 -11.34 -33.88
C ILE A 32 -30.23 -11.21 -34.30
N GLN A 33 -29.93 -10.19 -35.08
CA GLN A 33 -28.56 -9.85 -35.47
C GLN A 33 -27.79 -9.40 -34.21
N PRO A 34 -26.62 -9.97 -33.90
CA PRO A 34 -25.84 -9.57 -32.73
C PRO A 34 -25.37 -8.13 -32.88
N THR A 35 -25.49 -7.36 -31.80
CA THR A 35 -24.88 -6.03 -31.64
C THR A 35 -23.39 -6.11 -31.97
N PRO A 36 -22.80 -5.17 -32.74
CA PRO A 36 -21.36 -5.20 -33.01
C PRO A 36 -20.60 -5.14 -31.68
N ALA A 37 -19.61 -6.03 -31.50
CA ALA A 37 -18.67 -5.93 -30.40
C ALA A 37 -18.02 -4.54 -30.42
N ALA A 38 -18.02 -3.86 -29.27
CA ALA A 38 -17.32 -2.59 -29.12
C ALA A 38 -15.84 -2.80 -29.49
N THR A 39 -15.27 -1.90 -30.30
CA THR A 39 -13.84 -1.94 -30.59
C THR A 39 -13.06 -1.64 -29.31
N PRO A 40 -12.05 -2.44 -28.94
CA PRO A 40 -11.25 -2.17 -27.76
C PRO A 40 -10.53 -0.82 -27.87
N ALA A 41 -10.36 -0.15 -26.73
CA ALA A 41 -9.62 1.10 -26.65
C ALA A 41 -8.11 0.85 -26.74
N ALA A 42 -7.66 -0.29 -26.19
CA ALA A 42 -6.28 -0.77 -26.25
C ALA A 42 -6.23 -2.29 -26.03
N THR A 43 -5.07 -2.87 -26.25
CA THR A 43 -4.80 -4.30 -26.02
C THR A 43 -3.45 -4.43 -25.33
N ILE A 44 -3.41 -5.11 -24.19
CA ILE A 44 -2.17 -5.55 -23.55
C ILE A 44 -1.85 -6.94 -24.08
N SER A 45 -0.61 -7.18 -24.49
CA SER A 45 -0.17 -8.49 -24.96
C SER A 45 1.15 -8.91 -24.33
N GLY A 46 1.46 -10.19 -24.34
CA GLY A 46 2.73 -10.69 -23.82
C GLY A 46 2.70 -12.20 -23.61
N LYS A 47 3.60 -12.70 -22.78
CA LYS A 47 3.67 -14.12 -22.40
C LYS A 47 3.64 -14.32 -20.90
N VAL A 48 3.16 -15.49 -20.48
CA VAL A 48 3.34 -16.00 -19.11
C VAL A 48 4.49 -17.01 -19.11
N ILE A 49 5.56 -16.71 -18.36
CA ILE A 49 6.85 -17.40 -18.42
C ILE A 49 7.29 -17.82 -17.00
N ASP A 50 6.96 -19.05 -16.60
CA ASP A 50 7.64 -19.90 -15.59
C ASP A 50 8.56 -20.87 -16.35
N GLY A 51 7.99 -21.94 -16.91
CA GLY A 51 8.08 -22.24 -18.33
C GLY A 51 6.99 -21.50 -19.11
N TYR A 52 6.91 -21.65 -20.43
CA TYR A 52 5.77 -21.09 -21.16
C TYR A 52 4.46 -21.76 -20.70
N VAL A 53 3.55 -20.99 -20.07
CA VAL A 53 2.35 -21.55 -19.41
C VAL A 53 1.12 -21.46 -20.31
N THR A 54 0.59 -22.60 -20.75
CA THR A 54 -0.65 -22.69 -21.54
C THR A 54 -1.86 -22.99 -20.65
N GLY A 55 -2.99 -22.34 -20.90
CA GLY A 55 -4.27 -22.58 -20.19
C GLY A 55 -4.44 -21.82 -18.86
N ALA A 56 -3.57 -20.83 -18.59
CA ALA A 56 -3.71 -19.92 -17.46
C ALA A 56 -4.64 -18.74 -17.80
N LYS A 57 -5.21 -18.08 -16.79
CA LYS A 57 -6.07 -16.89 -16.96
C LYS A 57 -5.32 -15.64 -16.55
N VAL A 58 -5.09 -14.72 -17.49
CA VAL A 58 -4.52 -13.39 -17.23
C VAL A 58 -5.67 -12.40 -17.07
N PHE A 59 -5.61 -11.52 -16.07
CA PHE A 59 -6.61 -10.49 -15.86
C PHE A 59 -6.02 -9.22 -15.23
N LEU A 60 -6.69 -8.09 -15.46
CA LEU A 60 -6.35 -6.82 -14.83
C LEU A 60 -7.16 -6.71 -13.52
N ASP A 61 -6.47 -6.74 -12.38
CA ASP A 61 -7.09 -6.77 -11.03
C ASP A 61 -7.49 -5.35 -10.62
N LEU A 62 -8.66 -4.91 -11.07
CA LEU A 62 -9.11 -3.52 -10.95
C LEU A 62 -9.43 -3.12 -9.51
N ASN A 63 -9.72 -4.08 -8.64
CA ASN A 63 -10.05 -3.84 -7.24
C ASN A 63 -8.94 -4.29 -6.26
N GLY A 64 -7.86 -4.88 -6.76
CA GLY A 64 -6.69 -5.27 -5.97
C GLY A 64 -6.93 -6.47 -5.04
N ASN A 65 -7.99 -7.26 -5.28
CA ASN A 65 -8.37 -8.39 -4.44
C ASN A 65 -7.70 -9.71 -4.87
N THR A 66 -6.94 -9.71 -5.97
CA THR A 66 -6.25 -10.87 -6.55
C THR A 66 -7.16 -12.02 -6.98
N VAL A 67 -8.44 -11.76 -7.22
CA VAL A 67 -9.46 -12.73 -7.64
C VAL A 67 -10.13 -12.19 -8.90
N LEU A 68 -10.14 -13.00 -9.97
CA LEU A 68 -10.83 -12.63 -11.19
C LEU A 68 -12.33 -12.40 -10.96
N ASP A 69 -12.74 -11.14 -10.99
CA ASP A 69 -14.13 -10.71 -10.87
C ASP A 69 -14.82 -10.52 -12.24
N ASN A 70 -16.16 -10.52 -12.23
CA ASN A 70 -16.96 -10.46 -13.47
C ASN A 70 -16.77 -9.17 -14.29
N ASN A 71 -16.32 -8.09 -13.65
CA ASN A 71 -16.09 -6.78 -14.27
C ASN A 71 -14.64 -6.58 -14.74
N GLU A 72 -13.79 -7.57 -14.58
CA GLU A 72 -12.38 -7.48 -14.92
C GLU A 72 -12.11 -8.08 -16.30
N PRO A 73 -11.33 -7.39 -17.14
CA PRO A 73 -10.94 -7.94 -18.43
C PRO A 73 -10.03 -9.14 -18.17
N SER A 74 -10.25 -10.23 -18.91
CA SER A 74 -9.39 -11.41 -18.83
C SER A 74 -9.15 -12.09 -20.18
N ALA A 75 -8.04 -12.81 -20.27
CA ALA A 75 -7.62 -13.61 -21.41
C ALA A 75 -7.09 -14.98 -20.94
N THR A 76 -7.13 -15.99 -21.81
CA THR A 76 -6.54 -17.30 -21.52
C THR A 76 -5.26 -17.46 -22.34
N THR A 77 -4.20 -17.95 -21.71
CA THR A 77 -2.91 -18.13 -22.38
C THR A 77 -3.01 -19.24 -23.42
N GLY A 78 -2.47 -18.95 -24.60
CA GLY A 78 -2.39 -19.83 -25.76
C GLY A 78 -1.13 -20.67 -25.78
N THR A 79 -0.68 -21.02 -26.99
CA THR A 79 0.57 -21.77 -27.16
C THR A 79 1.73 -20.85 -26.79
N ASP A 80 2.85 -21.40 -26.33
CA ASP A 80 4.03 -20.61 -25.93
C ASP A 80 3.73 -19.53 -24.86
N GLY A 81 2.65 -19.71 -24.09
CA GLY A 81 2.25 -18.83 -22.99
C GLY A 81 1.69 -17.48 -23.40
N GLU A 82 1.40 -17.28 -24.70
CA GLU A 82 0.95 -16.00 -25.25
C GLU A 82 -0.44 -15.58 -24.76
N TYR A 83 -0.65 -14.29 -24.48
CA TYR A 83 -1.96 -13.73 -24.17
C TYR A 83 -2.20 -12.39 -24.87
N SER A 84 -3.47 -12.05 -25.05
CA SER A 84 -3.93 -10.77 -25.60
C SER A 84 -5.19 -10.36 -24.85
N LEU A 85 -5.10 -9.24 -24.13
CA LEU A 85 -6.10 -8.73 -23.22
C LEU A 85 -6.65 -7.40 -23.74
N ASP A 86 -7.86 -7.42 -24.26
CA ASP A 86 -8.55 -6.24 -24.76
C ASP A 86 -9.14 -5.42 -23.62
N LEU A 87 -8.89 -4.11 -23.63
CA LEU A 87 -9.35 -3.16 -22.64
C LEU A 87 -10.37 -2.19 -23.23
N ASP A 88 -11.41 -1.88 -22.47
CA ASP A 88 -12.21 -0.68 -22.71
C ASP A 88 -11.47 0.60 -22.23
N ALA A 89 -12.08 1.76 -22.45
CA ALA A 89 -11.45 3.03 -22.10
C ALA A 89 -11.22 3.20 -20.59
N ALA A 90 -12.16 2.76 -19.75
CA ALA A 90 -12.04 2.91 -18.30
C ALA A 90 -10.98 1.96 -17.74
N GLN A 91 -10.88 0.75 -18.30
CA GLN A 91 -9.86 -0.24 -17.97
C GLN A 91 -8.47 0.23 -18.44
N TYR A 92 -8.38 0.83 -19.61
CA TYR A 92 -7.14 1.42 -20.12
C TYR A 92 -6.62 2.54 -19.22
N ASP A 93 -7.50 3.40 -18.69
CA ASP A 93 -7.14 4.45 -17.73
C ASP A 93 -6.64 3.89 -16.39
N CYS A 94 -6.97 2.64 -16.07
CA CYS A 94 -6.55 1.96 -14.85
C CYS A 94 -5.25 1.17 -14.96
N GLN A 95 -4.85 0.74 -16.16
CA GLN A 95 -3.83 -0.30 -16.34
C GLN A 95 -2.48 -0.01 -15.68
N SER A 96 -2.09 1.25 -15.53
CA SER A 96 -0.80 1.65 -14.96
C SER A 96 -0.81 1.66 -13.43
N TYR A 97 -1.97 1.54 -12.80
CA TYR A 97 -2.17 1.69 -11.35
C TYR A 97 -2.49 0.37 -10.64
N VAL A 98 -2.85 -0.67 -11.38
CA VAL A 98 -3.24 -1.97 -10.85
C VAL A 98 -2.43 -3.11 -11.50
N PRO A 99 -2.25 -4.25 -10.81
CA PRO A 99 -1.45 -5.35 -11.34
C PRO A 99 -2.18 -6.15 -12.43
N LEU A 100 -1.41 -6.81 -13.28
CA LEU A 100 -1.90 -7.96 -14.06
C LEU A 100 -1.65 -9.23 -13.27
N VAL A 101 -2.71 -9.98 -13.00
CA VAL A 101 -2.67 -11.23 -12.24
C VAL A 101 -2.90 -12.40 -13.20
N VAL A 102 -2.19 -13.49 -12.96
CA VAL A 102 -2.31 -14.73 -13.72
C VAL A 102 -2.71 -15.85 -12.76
N ASP A 103 -3.92 -16.37 -12.92
CA ASP A 103 -4.32 -17.63 -12.30
C ASP A 103 -3.76 -18.79 -13.11
N VAL A 104 -2.84 -19.56 -12.53
CA VAL A 104 -2.35 -20.82 -13.10
C VAL A 104 -3.06 -21.98 -12.40
N PRO A 105 -4.14 -22.55 -13.00
CA PRO A 105 -4.91 -23.60 -12.37
C PRO A 105 -4.23 -24.97 -12.50
N VAL A 106 -4.68 -25.91 -11.67
CA VAL A 106 -4.40 -27.33 -11.90
C VAL A 106 -4.91 -27.74 -13.28
N GLY A 107 -4.06 -28.43 -14.06
CA GLY A 107 -4.35 -28.83 -15.44
C GLY A 107 -3.87 -27.85 -16.51
N ALA A 108 -3.34 -26.68 -16.13
CA ALA A 108 -2.51 -25.88 -17.04
C ALA A 108 -1.23 -26.65 -17.42
N ILE A 109 -0.59 -26.26 -18.53
CA ILE A 109 0.65 -26.89 -18.99
C ILE A 109 1.79 -25.88 -18.90
N ASP A 110 2.80 -26.20 -18.10
CA ASP A 110 4.07 -25.53 -18.03
C ASP A 110 5.09 -26.25 -18.93
N SER A 111 5.82 -25.52 -19.78
CA SER A 111 6.71 -26.15 -20.77
C SER A 111 7.90 -26.89 -20.16
N ASP A 112 8.30 -26.54 -18.95
CA ASP A 112 9.48 -27.12 -18.29
C ASP A 112 9.12 -28.35 -17.45
N THR A 113 7.97 -28.29 -16.78
CA THR A 113 7.55 -29.27 -15.76
C THR A 113 6.35 -30.12 -16.19
N GLY A 114 5.64 -29.75 -17.25
CA GLY A 114 4.46 -30.44 -17.76
C GLY A 114 3.17 -29.96 -17.11
N GLU A 115 2.25 -30.88 -16.81
CA GLU A 115 0.97 -30.52 -16.21
C GLU A 115 1.15 -29.93 -14.81
N VAL A 116 0.55 -28.76 -14.57
CA VAL A 116 0.55 -28.09 -13.28
C VAL A 116 -0.35 -28.86 -12.31
N THR A 117 0.24 -29.36 -11.22
CA THR A 117 -0.46 -30.15 -10.18
C THR A 117 -0.88 -29.34 -8.97
N GLU A 118 -0.34 -28.13 -8.80
CA GLU A 118 -0.62 -27.22 -7.70
C GLU A 118 -0.87 -25.83 -8.29
N ALA A 119 -2.02 -25.23 -7.97
CA ALA A 119 -2.36 -23.90 -8.45
C ALA A 119 -1.48 -22.84 -7.78
N TYR A 120 -1.20 -21.78 -8.50
CA TYR A 120 -0.46 -20.61 -8.03
C TYR A 120 -0.84 -19.39 -8.87
N GLN A 121 -0.37 -18.22 -8.44
CA GLN A 121 -0.51 -16.99 -9.19
C GLN A 121 0.84 -16.43 -9.60
N LEU A 122 0.87 -15.77 -10.76
CA LEU A 122 1.95 -14.88 -11.17
C LEU A 122 1.40 -13.47 -11.31
N VAL A 123 2.23 -12.47 -11.08
CA VAL A 123 1.82 -11.07 -11.10
C VAL A 123 2.84 -10.22 -11.84
N PHE A 124 2.33 -9.29 -12.65
CA PHE A 124 3.10 -8.16 -13.12
C PHE A 124 2.66 -6.92 -12.34
N PRO A 125 3.58 -6.20 -11.67
CA PRO A 125 3.21 -5.07 -10.82
C PRO A 125 2.70 -3.89 -11.67
N PRO A 126 1.94 -2.95 -11.06
CA PRO A 126 1.62 -1.69 -11.70
C PRO A 126 2.88 -0.98 -12.24
N MET A 127 2.76 -0.29 -13.37
CA MET A 127 3.83 0.55 -13.93
C MET A 127 3.33 1.98 -14.00
N VAL A 128 3.36 2.68 -12.87
CA VAL A 128 2.85 4.05 -12.74
C VAL A 128 3.42 4.94 -13.84
N GLY A 129 2.53 5.61 -14.59
CA GLY A 129 2.91 6.53 -15.67
C GLY A 129 3.37 5.87 -16.98
N ASN A 130 3.35 4.53 -17.09
CA ASN A 130 3.73 3.81 -18.30
C ASN A 130 2.56 2.97 -18.82
N ALA A 131 2.28 3.06 -20.13
CA ALA A 131 1.33 2.17 -20.78
C ALA A 131 1.91 0.75 -20.89
N LEU A 132 1.05 -0.26 -20.76
CA LEU A 132 1.41 -1.66 -20.93
C LEU A 132 1.09 -2.08 -22.37
N ASP A 133 2.12 -2.31 -23.19
CA ASP A 133 1.95 -2.77 -24.57
C ASP A 133 2.33 -4.25 -24.70
N SER A 134 3.61 -4.55 -24.49
CA SER A 134 4.21 -5.89 -24.52
C SER A 134 4.76 -6.24 -23.14
N THR A 135 4.02 -7.04 -22.39
CA THR A 135 4.22 -7.26 -20.96
C THR A 135 4.34 -8.74 -20.64
N ASP A 136 5.58 -9.21 -20.46
CA ASP A 136 5.82 -10.59 -20.04
C ASP A 136 5.69 -10.72 -18.52
N ILE A 137 4.91 -11.72 -18.09
CA ILE A 137 4.61 -11.99 -16.68
C ILE A 137 5.43 -13.20 -16.26
N THR A 138 6.29 -13.02 -15.25
CA THR A 138 7.25 -14.04 -14.83
C THR A 138 7.25 -14.21 -13.30
N PRO A 139 7.87 -15.28 -12.77
CA PRO A 139 8.13 -15.41 -11.35
C PRO A 139 8.90 -14.21 -10.78
N LEU A 140 9.79 -13.60 -11.57
CA LEU A 140 10.59 -12.44 -11.15
C LEU A 140 9.75 -11.17 -11.03
N THR A 141 8.84 -10.92 -11.98
CA THR A 141 7.90 -9.79 -11.88
C THR A 141 6.98 -9.96 -10.68
N THR A 142 6.61 -11.21 -10.37
CA THR A 142 5.76 -11.55 -9.24
C THR A 142 6.42 -11.15 -7.91
N VAL A 143 7.73 -11.40 -7.75
CA VAL A 143 8.48 -11.02 -6.55
C VAL A 143 8.42 -9.50 -6.28
N ILE A 144 8.36 -8.66 -7.32
CA ILE A 144 8.19 -7.21 -7.14
C ILE A 144 6.87 -6.92 -6.43
N TRP A 145 5.76 -7.43 -6.98
CA TRP A 145 4.44 -7.21 -6.41
C TRP A 145 4.32 -7.79 -5.00
N GLU A 146 4.84 -9.00 -4.81
CA GLU A 146 4.86 -9.67 -3.51
C GLU A 146 5.66 -8.88 -2.46
N SER A 147 6.72 -8.19 -2.85
CA SER A 147 7.50 -7.38 -1.91
C SER A 147 6.75 -6.11 -1.49
N ILE A 148 6.00 -5.47 -2.39
CA ILE A 148 5.33 -4.19 -2.10
C ILE A 148 3.92 -4.32 -1.52
N LYS A 149 3.17 -5.36 -1.89
CA LYS A 149 1.73 -5.45 -1.57
C LYS A 149 1.48 -5.33 -0.08
N SER A 150 2.18 -6.11 0.74
CA SER A 150 2.00 -6.07 2.19
C SER A 150 2.53 -4.78 2.81
N GLU A 151 3.58 -4.17 2.26
CA GLU A 151 4.11 -2.89 2.75
C GLU A 151 3.11 -1.76 2.55
N PHE A 152 2.45 -1.74 1.40
CA PHE A 152 1.37 -0.79 1.12
C PHE A 152 0.16 -1.00 2.08
N LEU A 153 -0.11 -2.25 2.46
CA LEU A 153 -1.15 -2.59 3.45
C LEU A 153 -0.74 -2.35 4.91
N LEU A 154 0.56 -2.17 5.20
CA LEU A 154 1.12 -2.06 6.56
C LEU A 154 1.08 -0.65 7.14
N LYS A 155 0.76 0.36 6.33
CA LYS A 155 0.88 1.76 6.74
C LYS A 155 -0.16 2.21 7.76
N ASP A 156 0.32 3.07 8.66
CA ASP A 156 -0.37 3.49 9.88
C ASP A 156 -1.62 4.35 9.65
N GLU A 157 -1.69 5.05 8.52
CA GLU A 157 -2.68 6.08 8.17
C GLU A 157 -3.95 5.50 7.51
N ASP A 158 -3.87 4.31 6.91
CA ASP A 158 -4.96 3.72 6.11
C ASP A 158 -5.61 2.51 6.80
N LEU A 159 -5.85 2.67 8.10
CA LEU A 159 -6.40 1.60 8.94
C LEU A 159 -7.77 1.07 8.49
N ASP A 160 -8.51 1.89 7.76
CA ASP A 160 -9.89 1.57 7.42
C ASP A 160 -10.02 0.81 6.11
N ASN A 161 -9.10 0.96 5.16
CA ASN A 161 -9.01 0.16 3.93
C ASN A 161 -7.85 0.68 3.05
N PRO A 162 -6.67 0.03 2.99
CA PRO A 162 -5.60 0.41 2.06
C PRO A 162 -5.94 0.11 0.58
N ASN A 163 -7.22 -0.16 0.28
CA ASN A 163 -7.78 -0.70 -0.96
C ASN A 163 -6.91 -0.41 -2.19
N LEU A 164 -6.35 -1.48 -2.75
CA LEU A 164 -5.50 -1.45 -3.95
C LEU A 164 -6.33 -1.26 -5.24
N ALA A 165 -7.59 -0.87 -5.13
CA ALA A 165 -8.46 -0.58 -6.24
C ALA A 165 -7.95 0.60 -7.07
N CYS A 166 -8.17 0.51 -8.38
CA CYS A 166 -7.70 1.49 -9.35
C CYS A 166 -8.12 2.92 -9.00
N ASP A 167 -9.39 3.15 -8.67
CA ASP A 167 -9.91 4.48 -8.36
C ASP A 167 -9.27 5.06 -7.09
N VAL A 168 -9.05 4.24 -6.08
CA VAL A 168 -8.39 4.64 -4.83
C VAL A 168 -6.95 5.06 -5.04
N ILE A 169 -6.20 4.36 -5.90
CA ILE A 169 -4.81 4.71 -6.21
C ILE A 169 -4.78 5.89 -7.19
N ARG A 170 -5.40 5.74 -8.38
CA ARG A 170 -5.33 6.71 -9.48
C ARG A 170 -5.76 8.12 -9.08
N ASP A 171 -6.83 8.22 -8.30
CA ASP A 171 -7.42 9.52 -7.95
C ASP A 171 -6.73 10.17 -6.74
N ASN A 172 -5.68 9.53 -6.19
CA ASN A 172 -4.87 10.03 -5.07
C ASN A 172 -3.39 10.15 -5.48
N HIS A 173 -2.95 11.39 -5.74
CA HIS A 173 -1.58 11.68 -6.18
C HIS A 173 -0.49 11.17 -5.22
N GLU A 174 -0.74 11.23 -3.91
CA GLU A 174 0.20 10.74 -2.91
C GLU A 174 0.35 9.21 -2.98
N LYS A 175 -0.76 8.48 -3.13
CA LYS A 175 -0.73 7.02 -3.32
C LYS A 175 -0.05 6.61 -4.62
N VAL A 176 -0.23 7.40 -5.68
CA VAL A 176 0.46 7.18 -6.96
C VAL A 176 1.98 7.33 -6.79
N ASP A 177 2.44 8.44 -6.20
CA ASP A 177 3.86 8.70 -5.96
C ASP A 177 4.47 7.66 -5.01
N GLU A 178 3.70 7.26 -3.99
CA GLU A 178 4.08 6.23 -3.06
C GLU A 178 4.27 4.86 -3.74
N LEU A 179 3.29 4.44 -4.53
CA LEU A 179 3.33 3.18 -5.26
C LEU A 179 4.55 3.16 -6.18
N ALA A 180 4.79 4.24 -6.93
CA ALA A 180 5.94 4.38 -7.80
C ALA A 180 7.27 4.25 -7.04
N ARG A 181 7.39 4.93 -5.88
CA ARG A 181 8.58 4.87 -5.04
C ARG A 181 8.83 3.45 -4.50
N HIS A 182 7.80 2.76 -4.02
CA HIS A 182 7.96 1.39 -3.51
C HIS A 182 8.35 0.41 -4.60
N ILE A 183 7.81 0.57 -5.82
CA ILE A 183 8.23 -0.22 -6.98
C ILE A 183 9.72 0.00 -7.27
N GLU A 184 10.17 1.25 -7.34
CA GLU A 184 11.58 1.57 -7.61
C GLU A 184 12.53 1.04 -6.52
N GLN A 185 12.17 1.22 -5.25
CA GLN A 185 12.95 0.70 -4.12
C GLN A 185 13.02 -0.82 -4.14
N THR A 186 11.90 -1.48 -4.45
CA THR A 186 11.83 -2.93 -4.53
C THR A 186 12.65 -3.48 -5.68
N LEU A 187 12.63 -2.82 -6.85
CA LEU A 187 13.48 -3.19 -7.98
C LEU A 187 14.96 -3.20 -7.58
N ASN A 188 15.42 -2.15 -6.88
CA ASN A 188 16.80 -2.10 -6.37
C ASN A 188 17.09 -3.23 -5.38
N ASN A 189 16.17 -3.52 -4.45
CA ASN A 189 16.33 -4.61 -3.48
C ASN A 189 16.38 -5.97 -4.16
N ILE A 190 15.54 -6.22 -5.18
CA ILE A 190 15.54 -7.48 -5.93
C ILE A 190 16.86 -7.66 -6.66
N VAL A 191 17.36 -6.62 -7.34
CA VAL A 191 18.67 -6.66 -8.00
C VAL A 191 19.77 -7.11 -7.03
N ILE A 192 19.75 -6.58 -5.80
CA ILE A 192 20.74 -6.93 -4.76
C ILE A 192 20.55 -8.35 -4.23
N HIS A 193 19.34 -8.71 -3.78
CA HIS A 193 19.09 -9.99 -3.09
C HIS A 193 19.18 -11.19 -4.04
N TYR A 194 18.69 -11.01 -5.27
CA TYR A 194 18.65 -12.06 -6.29
C TYR A 194 19.86 -12.05 -7.21
N ASN A 195 20.66 -10.97 -7.20
CA ASN A 195 21.85 -10.79 -8.04
C ASN A 195 21.51 -10.94 -9.54
N ILE A 196 20.47 -10.22 -9.97
CA ILE A 196 20.00 -10.16 -11.36
C ILE A 196 19.89 -8.71 -11.80
N SER A 197 20.05 -8.43 -13.09
CA SER A 197 19.84 -7.07 -13.61
C SER A 197 18.35 -6.73 -13.70
N GLN A 198 18.00 -5.44 -13.63
CA GLN A 198 16.62 -5.00 -13.82
C GLN A 198 16.05 -5.43 -15.19
N ASP A 199 16.85 -5.34 -16.26
CA ASP A 199 16.42 -5.80 -17.59
C ASP A 199 16.06 -7.30 -17.59
N ALA A 200 16.81 -8.11 -16.85
CA ALA A 200 16.57 -9.55 -16.74
C ALA A 200 15.27 -9.89 -15.99
N ILE A 201 14.79 -9.01 -15.08
CA ILE A 201 13.53 -9.21 -14.34
C ILE A 201 12.33 -9.26 -15.30
N PHE A 202 12.37 -8.43 -16.35
CA PHE A 202 11.29 -8.26 -17.32
C PHE A 202 11.53 -8.99 -18.64
N ALA A 203 12.64 -9.71 -18.78
CA ALA A 203 13.02 -10.37 -20.02
C ALA A 203 12.47 -11.81 -20.12
N ASP A 204 12.24 -12.26 -21.35
CA ASP A 204 12.05 -13.67 -21.69
C ASP A 204 13.38 -14.43 -21.54
N TYR A 205 13.68 -14.88 -20.31
CA TYR A 205 14.92 -15.59 -19.98
C TYR A 205 15.05 -16.93 -20.72
N ILE A 206 13.93 -17.54 -21.14
CA ILE A 206 13.93 -18.79 -21.92
C ILE A 206 14.40 -18.50 -23.34
N ALA A 207 13.80 -17.52 -24.02
CA ALA A 207 14.19 -17.13 -25.38
C ALA A 207 15.63 -16.61 -25.43
N ASN A 208 16.08 -15.94 -24.37
CA ASN A 208 17.45 -15.45 -24.25
C ASN A 208 18.47 -16.54 -23.91
N GLY A 209 18.03 -17.74 -23.52
CA GLY A 209 18.91 -18.83 -23.09
C GLY A 209 19.65 -18.53 -21.79
N ASP A 210 19.08 -17.68 -20.92
CA ASP A 210 19.65 -17.34 -19.62
C ASP A 210 19.29 -18.41 -18.59
N SER A 211 20.11 -19.46 -18.55
CA SER A 211 19.91 -20.59 -17.64
C SER A 211 19.97 -20.19 -16.16
N THR A 212 20.74 -19.16 -15.80
CA THR A 212 20.89 -18.74 -14.40
C THR A 212 19.61 -18.07 -13.90
N THR A 213 19.07 -17.15 -14.69
CA THR A 213 17.78 -16.50 -14.38
C THR A 213 16.64 -17.51 -14.42
N HIS A 214 16.67 -18.47 -15.36
CA HIS A 214 15.70 -19.56 -15.44
C HIS A 214 15.72 -20.46 -14.20
N GLU A 215 16.89 -20.92 -13.75
CA GLU A 215 17.01 -21.73 -12.52
C GLU A 215 16.50 -20.98 -11.28
N LEU A 216 16.77 -19.67 -11.20
CA LEU A 216 16.24 -18.84 -10.14
C LEU A 216 14.71 -18.72 -10.21
N ALA A 217 14.14 -18.52 -11.40
CA ALA A 217 12.70 -18.44 -11.61
C ALA A 217 11.99 -19.73 -11.15
N LEU A 218 12.55 -20.90 -11.43
CA LEU A 218 12.03 -22.19 -10.95
C LEU A 218 12.00 -22.27 -9.41
N LEU A 219 13.04 -21.77 -8.74
CA LEU A 219 13.08 -21.72 -7.27
C LEU A 219 12.06 -20.73 -6.71
N ILE A 220 11.89 -19.57 -7.35
CA ILE A 220 10.87 -18.59 -6.96
C ILE A 220 9.48 -19.18 -7.10
N VAL A 221 9.14 -19.85 -8.21
CA VAL A 221 7.82 -20.48 -8.39
C VAL A 221 7.55 -21.55 -7.35
N LYS A 222 8.56 -22.32 -6.96
CA LYS A 222 8.42 -23.26 -5.85
C LYS A 222 7.96 -22.52 -4.59
N GLY A 223 8.57 -21.37 -4.27
CA GLY A 223 8.13 -20.49 -3.20
C GLY A 223 6.71 -19.96 -3.37
N LEU A 224 6.35 -19.51 -4.57
CA LEU A 224 5.01 -19.00 -4.89
C LEU A 224 3.92 -20.08 -4.71
N LYS A 225 4.15 -21.31 -5.20
CA LYS A 225 3.24 -22.45 -5.02
C LYS A 225 3.02 -22.77 -3.55
N LYS A 226 4.11 -22.83 -2.76
CA LYS A 226 4.03 -23.05 -1.30
C LYS A 226 3.26 -21.93 -0.61
N GLY A 227 3.61 -20.67 -0.90
CA GLY A 227 2.95 -19.49 -0.34
C GLY A 227 1.46 -19.47 -0.64
N PHE A 228 1.08 -19.66 -1.90
CA PHE A 228 -0.31 -19.66 -2.35
C PHE A 228 -1.15 -20.76 -1.67
N ALA A 229 -0.61 -21.98 -1.56
CA ALA A 229 -1.29 -23.09 -0.89
C ALA A 229 -1.48 -22.82 0.62
N GLU A 230 -0.45 -22.29 1.29
CA GLU A 230 -0.49 -21.97 2.72
C GLU A 230 -1.44 -20.80 3.01
N ALA A 231 -1.38 -19.72 2.21
CA ALA A 231 -2.27 -18.58 2.31
C ALA A 231 -3.74 -19.01 2.12
N SER A 232 -4.02 -19.86 1.13
CA SER A 232 -5.35 -20.43 0.90
C SER A 232 -5.89 -21.24 2.09
N GLU A 233 -5.03 -21.97 2.81
CA GLU A 233 -5.43 -22.72 4.00
C GLU A 233 -5.69 -21.78 5.20
N LEU A 234 -4.80 -20.80 5.42
CA LEU A 234 -4.95 -19.81 6.47
C LEU A 234 -6.22 -18.95 6.26
N GLN A 235 -6.50 -18.52 5.02
CA GLN A 235 -7.66 -17.72 4.65
C GLN A 235 -8.99 -18.37 5.10
N LYS A 236 -9.08 -19.71 5.15
CA LYS A 236 -10.28 -20.43 5.64
C LYS A 236 -10.60 -20.14 7.10
N ASN A 237 -9.58 -19.87 7.92
CA ASN A 237 -9.71 -19.55 9.34
C ASN A 237 -9.81 -18.03 9.58
N HIS A 238 -9.55 -17.21 8.56
CA HIS A 238 -9.56 -15.75 8.61
C HIS A 238 -10.45 -15.13 7.50
N PRO A 239 -11.74 -15.47 7.41
CA PRO A 239 -12.59 -15.14 6.25
C PRO A 239 -12.85 -13.65 6.01
N ASN A 240 -12.56 -12.79 7.00
CA ASN A 240 -12.74 -11.33 6.89
C ASN A 240 -11.40 -10.59 6.88
N SER A 241 -10.31 -11.31 6.64
CA SER A 241 -8.96 -10.79 6.61
C SER A 241 -8.38 -11.01 5.22
N PHE A 242 -7.49 -10.12 4.80
CA PHE A 242 -6.55 -10.41 3.73
C PHE A 242 -5.41 -11.25 4.31
N VAL A 243 -5.14 -12.40 3.68
CA VAL A 243 -4.08 -13.33 4.11
C VAL A 243 -3.10 -13.53 2.97
N ASP A 244 -1.82 -13.51 3.33
CA ASP A 244 -0.73 -13.64 2.38
C ASP A 244 0.44 -14.41 3.01
N VAL A 245 1.10 -15.26 2.22
CA VAL A 245 2.27 -16.03 2.64
C VAL A 245 3.28 -16.04 1.51
N LYS A 246 4.48 -15.55 1.80
CA LYS A 246 5.52 -15.29 0.80
C LYS A 246 6.80 -16.00 1.15
N TYR A 247 7.48 -16.49 0.12
CA TYR A 247 8.84 -16.98 0.21
C TYR A 247 9.75 -16.03 -0.56
N LEU A 248 10.52 -15.22 0.15
CA LEU A 248 11.33 -14.15 -0.41
C LEU A 248 12.81 -14.34 -0.07
N LYS A 249 13.68 -13.83 -0.93
CA LYS A 249 15.12 -13.82 -0.68
C LYS A 249 15.53 -12.47 -0.09
N THR A 250 16.31 -12.53 0.98
CA THR A 250 16.93 -11.38 1.63
C THR A 250 18.45 -11.50 1.55
N ASN A 251 19.18 -10.52 2.10
CA ASN A 251 20.63 -10.60 2.25
C ASN A 251 21.09 -11.77 3.13
N ASP A 252 20.26 -12.22 4.07
CA ASP A 252 20.59 -13.27 5.05
C ASP A 252 20.08 -14.67 4.63
N GLY A 253 19.50 -14.78 3.44
CA GLY A 253 18.97 -16.03 2.88
C GLY A 253 17.48 -15.98 2.59
N TRP A 254 16.86 -17.15 2.46
CA TRP A 254 15.43 -17.24 2.20
C TRP A 254 14.61 -17.10 3.48
N VAL A 255 13.45 -16.45 3.36
CA VAL A 255 12.51 -16.26 4.44
C VAL A 255 11.09 -16.62 4.00
N ARG A 256 10.30 -17.13 4.95
CA ARG A 256 8.85 -17.27 4.84
C ARG A 256 8.22 -16.14 5.66
N LYS A 257 7.46 -15.26 5.02
CA LYS A 257 6.70 -14.20 5.68
C LYS A 257 5.21 -14.50 5.59
N GLU A 258 4.56 -14.57 6.73
CA GLU A 258 3.11 -14.65 6.86
C GLU A 258 2.57 -13.25 7.20
N TYR A 259 1.46 -12.89 6.58
CA TYR A 259 0.82 -11.60 6.73
C TYR A 259 -0.70 -11.75 6.77
N ILE A 260 -1.31 -11.20 7.81
CA ILE A 260 -2.76 -11.19 8.00
C ILE A 260 -3.18 -9.76 8.31
N TYR A 261 -3.97 -9.18 7.43
CA TYR A 261 -4.59 -7.86 7.63
C TYR A 261 -6.09 -8.02 7.82
N THR A 262 -6.61 -7.48 8.91
CA THR A 262 -8.05 -7.40 9.16
C THR A 262 -8.44 -5.94 9.21
N ALA A 263 -9.19 -5.47 8.22
CA ALA A 263 -9.70 -4.12 8.19
C ALA A 263 -10.58 -3.82 9.41
N SER A 264 -10.64 -2.55 9.80
CA SER A 264 -11.65 -2.12 10.76
C SER A 264 -13.05 -2.39 10.17
N GLY A 265 -13.95 -2.92 11.00
CA GLY A 265 -15.37 -2.88 10.68
C GLY A 265 -15.83 -1.43 10.69
N ASN A 266 -16.39 -0.99 9.56
CA ASN A 266 -16.92 0.35 9.35
C ASN A 266 -18.21 0.53 10.17
N ASP A 267 -18.12 1.05 11.39
CA ASP A 267 -19.29 1.54 12.09
C ASP A 267 -19.43 3.03 11.79
N ASN A 268 -20.45 3.40 11.02
CA ASN A 268 -20.82 4.81 10.75
C ASN A 268 -21.33 5.52 12.02
N SER A 269 -20.72 5.24 13.18
CA SER A 269 -21.02 5.80 14.47
C SER A 269 -20.05 6.94 14.74
N ASN A 270 -20.47 7.96 15.50
CA ASN A 270 -19.56 8.99 16.01
C ASN A 270 -18.59 8.45 17.10
N GLY A 271 -18.45 7.12 17.18
CA GLY A 271 -17.60 6.39 18.10
C GLY A 271 -16.25 6.03 17.48
N TRP A 272 -15.44 5.30 18.26
CA TRP A 272 -14.21 4.71 17.75
C TRP A 272 -14.54 3.51 16.87
N SER A 273 -13.87 3.42 15.72
CA SER A 273 -13.93 2.24 14.87
C SER A 273 -13.45 1.00 15.62
N SER A 274 -13.91 -0.16 15.15
CA SER A 274 -13.34 -1.42 15.60
C SER A 274 -11.86 -1.54 15.20
N HIS A 275 -11.13 -2.43 15.85
CA HIS A 275 -9.69 -2.49 15.67
C HIS A 275 -9.33 -3.06 14.30
N ALA A 276 -8.71 -2.24 13.45
CA ALA A 276 -7.92 -2.74 12.34
C ALA A 276 -6.69 -3.46 12.92
N LYS A 277 -6.35 -4.61 12.34
CA LYS A 277 -5.27 -5.46 12.84
C LYS A 277 -4.34 -5.87 11.72
N VAL A 278 -3.05 -5.86 12.06
CA VAL A 278 -2.01 -6.52 11.27
C VAL A 278 -1.35 -7.54 12.16
N GLU A 279 -1.14 -8.74 11.63
CA GLU A 279 -0.29 -9.76 12.23
C GLU A 279 0.68 -10.25 11.15
N SER A 280 1.99 -10.16 11.42
CA SER A 280 3.02 -10.65 10.52
C SER A 280 4.10 -11.40 11.28
N THR A 281 4.55 -12.51 10.72
CA THR A 281 5.65 -13.31 11.26
C THR A 281 6.59 -13.74 10.16
N THR A 282 7.89 -13.71 10.43
CA THR A 282 8.92 -14.08 9.48
C THR A 282 9.80 -15.19 10.04
N TYR A 283 9.99 -16.25 9.27
CA TYR A 283 10.84 -17.39 9.58
C TYR A 283 11.98 -17.49 8.57
N SER A 284 13.16 -17.87 9.03
CA SER A 284 14.24 -18.33 8.13
C SER A 284 13.83 -19.60 7.39
N VAL A 285 14.34 -19.81 6.18
CA VAL A 285 14.04 -20.97 5.33
C VAL A 285 15.33 -21.48 4.69
N SER A 286 15.45 -22.79 4.51
CA SER A 286 16.57 -23.40 3.76
C SER A 286 16.62 -22.95 2.30
N ASP A 287 17.80 -23.01 1.66
CA ASP A 287 17.99 -22.58 0.26
C ASP A 287 17.14 -23.33 -0.76
N ASP A 288 16.71 -24.54 -0.43
CA ASP A 288 15.81 -25.36 -1.24
C ASP A 288 14.32 -25.12 -0.95
N LEU A 289 13.99 -24.23 -0.02
CA LEU A 289 12.64 -23.90 0.43
C LEU A 289 11.86 -25.03 1.13
N GLU A 290 12.54 -26.12 1.51
CA GLU A 290 11.89 -27.31 2.09
C GLU A 290 11.77 -27.24 3.62
N THR A 291 12.67 -26.53 4.30
CA THR A 291 12.74 -26.50 5.77
C THR A 291 12.53 -25.09 6.30
N ILE A 292 11.46 -24.92 7.09
CA ILE A 292 11.22 -23.69 7.87
C ILE A 292 12.09 -23.76 9.15
N GLY A 293 12.89 -22.72 9.36
CA GLY A 293 13.78 -22.55 10.50
C GLY A 293 13.16 -21.77 11.65
N ALA A 294 13.99 -20.99 12.36
CA ALA A 294 13.54 -20.17 13.48
C ALA A 294 12.76 -18.94 13.02
N GLN A 295 11.83 -18.47 13.87
CA GLN A 295 11.25 -17.14 13.74
C GLN A 295 12.34 -16.11 13.98
N ILE A 296 12.49 -15.19 13.03
CA ILE A 296 13.51 -14.13 13.07
C ILE A 296 12.89 -12.74 13.23
N ASP A 297 11.60 -12.59 12.90
CA ASP A 297 10.91 -11.31 13.03
C ASP A 297 9.40 -11.49 13.23
N PHE A 298 8.75 -10.48 13.80
CA PHE A 298 7.30 -10.35 13.87
C PHE A 298 6.87 -8.88 13.95
N TYR A 299 5.64 -8.61 13.54
CA TYR A 299 5.00 -7.32 13.64
C TYR A 299 3.50 -7.50 13.90
N ASN A 300 3.01 -6.95 15.00
CA ASN A 300 1.60 -7.00 15.39
C ASN A 300 1.10 -5.60 15.65
N ARG A 301 0.03 -5.18 14.96
CA ARG A 301 -0.52 -3.84 15.07
C ARG A 301 -2.01 -3.87 15.36
N LYS A 302 -2.47 -2.91 16.16
CA LYS A 302 -3.89 -2.63 16.40
C LYS A 302 -4.13 -1.15 16.31
N GLY A 303 -5.06 -0.73 15.46
CA GLY A 303 -5.43 0.67 15.33
C GLY A 303 -6.93 0.90 15.37
N SER A 304 -7.32 2.13 15.69
CA SER A 304 -8.71 2.59 15.62
C SER A 304 -8.74 4.06 15.24
N ALA A 305 -9.76 4.44 14.49
CA ALA A 305 -9.99 5.80 14.06
C ALA A 305 -11.33 6.34 14.61
N LYS A 306 -11.49 7.66 14.59
CA LYS A 306 -12.73 8.34 14.98
C LYS A 306 -12.86 9.66 14.24
N ASN A 307 -14.04 9.89 13.64
CA ASN A 307 -14.39 11.18 13.05
C ASN A 307 -14.94 12.14 14.12
N VAL A 308 -14.53 13.41 14.07
CA VAL A 308 -14.97 14.49 14.97
C VAL A 308 -15.38 15.70 14.13
N GLY A 309 -16.63 15.71 13.67
CA GLY A 309 -17.04 16.71 12.68
C GLY A 309 -16.37 16.42 11.34
N ASP A 310 -15.62 17.40 10.83
CA ASP A 310 -14.83 17.27 9.60
C ASP A 310 -13.38 16.80 9.88
N ASP A 311 -13.02 16.62 11.15
CA ASP A 311 -11.70 16.18 11.60
C ASP A 311 -11.64 14.65 11.79
N LYS A 312 -10.43 14.09 11.77
CA LYS A 312 -10.18 12.65 11.97
C LYS A 312 -9.09 12.43 13.03
N ILE A 313 -9.29 11.44 13.89
CA ILE A 313 -8.30 11.01 14.89
C ILE A 313 -7.99 9.55 14.65
N GLU A 314 -6.70 9.22 14.61
CA GLU A 314 -6.20 7.85 14.45
C GLU A 314 -5.25 7.51 15.58
N LEU A 315 -5.46 6.34 16.18
CA LEU A 315 -4.62 5.86 17.25
C LEU A 315 -4.24 4.41 16.99
N ALA A 316 -3.01 4.06 17.33
CA ALA A 316 -2.56 2.69 17.19
C ALA A 316 -1.47 2.29 18.18
N THR A 317 -1.26 0.98 18.26
CA THR A 317 -0.10 0.36 18.90
C THR A 317 0.47 -0.69 17.97
N SER A 318 1.80 -0.78 17.89
CA SER A 318 2.49 -1.94 17.30
C SER A 318 3.45 -2.58 18.28
N GLU A 319 3.62 -3.89 18.16
CA GLU A 319 4.66 -4.68 18.80
C GLU A 319 5.45 -5.35 17.69
N GLU A 320 6.75 -5.16 17.67
CA GLU A 320 7.65 -5.73 16.67
C GLU A 320 8.91 -6.25 17.34
N THR A 321 9.80 -6.87 16.56
CA THR A 321 11.08 -7.33 17.09
C THR A 321 11.82 -6.15 17.70
N CYS A 322 11.97 -6.20 19.03
CA CYS A 322 12.68 -5.24 19.85
C CYS A 322 12.04 -3.88 20.09
N ASN A 323 10.82 -3.61 19.61
CA ASN A 323 10.13 -2.34 19.90
C ASN A 323 8.64 -2.53 20.22
N ALA A 324 8.11 -1.60 21.02
CA ALA A 324 6.69 -1.37 21.18
C ALA A 324 6.39 0.10 20.88
N ASN A 325 5.47 0.34 19.94
CA ASN A 325 5.18 1.68 19.44
C ASN A 325 3.73 2.08 19.74
N GLU A 326 3.51 3.37 19.96
CA GLU A 326 2.19 3.99 20.11
C GLU A 326 2.10 5.17 19.16
N TYR A 327 1.03 5.22 18.36
CA TYR A 327 0.83 6.24 17.33
C TYR A 327 -0.43 7.04 17.64
N LEU A 328 -0.34 8.35 17.47
CA LEU A 328 -1.46 9.29 17.48
C LEU A 328 -1.30 10.17 16.25
N ASN A 329 -2.33 10.24 15.42
CA ASN A 329 -2.45 11.22 14.36
C ASN A 329 -3.79 11.95 14.49
N TYR A 330 -3.76 13.28 14.37
CA TYR A 330 -4.93 14.16 14.36
C TYR A 330 -4.93 15.01 13.10
N TYR A 331 -5.92 14.78 12.25
CA TYR A 331 -6.17 15.54 11.03
C TYR A 331 -7.28 16.56 11.29
N GLU A 332 -6.94 17.84 11.16
CA GLU A 332 -7.90 18.94 11.24
C GLU A 332 -8.16 19.53 9.86
N SER A 333 -9.41 19.50 9.42
CA SER A 333 -9.79 20.08 8.13
C SER A 333 -9.80 21.60 8.21
N LYS A 334 -9.06 22.27 7.31
CA LYS A 334 -9.12 23.73 7.15
C LYS A 334 -10.02 24.14 5.98
N GLY A 335 -10.66 23.17 5.32
CA GLY A 335 -11.53 23.34 4.16
C GLY A 335 -10.79 23.26 2.82
N GLY A 336 -11.47 22.75 1.79
CA GLY A 336 -10.81 22.41 0.52
C GLY A 336 -9.79 21.30 0.73
N ASN A 337 -8.60 21.46 0.14
CA ASN A 337 -7.48 20.52 0.28
C ASN A 337 -6.51 20.92 1.41
N ALA A 338 -6.82 21.95 2.19
CA ALA A 338 -5.97 22.40 3.27
C ALA A 338 -6.27 21.62 4.56
N ILE A 339 -5.24 21.08 5.19
CA ILE A 339 -5.35 20.32 6.45
C ILE A 339 -4.23 20.71 7.41
N HIS A 340 -4.46 20.52 8.69
CA HIS A 340 -3.43 20.62 9.73
C HIS A 340 -3.35 19.29 10.46
N GLU A 341 -2.22 18.62 10.27
CA GLU A 341 -1.96 17.28 10.77
C GLU A 341 -0.92 17.32 11.88
N ARG A 342 -1.19 16.57 12.95
CA ARG A 342 -0.30 16.47 14.11
C ARG A 342 -0.13 15.02 14.47
N GLU A 343 1.12 14.58 14.44
CA GLU A 343 1.47 13.21 14.76
C GLU A 343 2.34 13.15 16.00
N MET A 344 2.13 12.10 16.79
CA MET A 344 3.01 11.72 17.88
C MET A 344 3.23 10.21 17.86
N THR A 345 4.50 9.80 17.85
CA THR A 345 4.89 8.40 17.97
C THR A 345 5.77 8.20 19.20
N ASN A 346 5.38 7.29 20.08
CA ASN A 346 6.22 6.79 21.17
C ASN A 346 6.83 5.45 20.74
N ILE A 347 8.14 5.30 20.85
CA ILE A 347 8.86 4.05 20.62
C ILE A 347 9.53 3.64 21.94
N THR A 348 9.25 2.42 22.37
CA THR A 348 9.86 1.82 23.56
C THR A 348 10.68 0.60 23.15
N SER A 349 11.99 0.64 23.39
CA SER A 349 12.88 -0.51 23.15
C SER A 349 12.55 -1.65 24.13
N THR A 350 12.52 -2.89 23.63
CA THR A 350 12.23 -4.10 24.42
C THR A 350 13.40 -5.09 24.50
N CYS A 351 14.47 -4.91 23.71
CA CYS A 351 15.61 -5.83 23.66
C CYS A 351 16.94 -5.28 24.24
N ALA A 352 17.02 -3.99 24.59
CA ALA A 352 18.20 -3.36 25.21
C ALA A 352 17.87 -2.02 25.89
N ASP A 353 18.78 -1.54 26.76
CA ASP A 353 18.68 -0.26 27.47
C ASP A 353 18.67 0.95 26.51
N GLU A 354 17.62 1.79 26.61
CA GLU A 354 17.60 3.25 26.32
C GLU A 354 17.51 3.78 24.87
N ASP A 355 17.01 3.03 23.88
CA ASP A 355 16.63 3.61 22.57
C ASP A 355 15.17 4.10 22.51
N ASN A 356 14.64 4.58 23.65
CA ASN A 356 13.30 5.16 23.67
C ASN A 356 13.29 6.45 22.84
N GLN A 357 12.37 6.54 21.89
CA GLN A 357 12.24 7.69 21.01
C GLN A 357 10.82 8.24 21.05
N LYS A 358 10.69 9.55 20.92
CA LYS A 358 9.40 10.22 20.75
C LYS A 358 9.49 11.18 19.59
N TYR A 359 8.68 10.92 18.58
CA TYR A 359 8.59 11.71 17.36
C TYR A 359 7.35 12.59 17.42
N ILE A 360 7.48 13.84 16.98
CA ILE A 360 6.37 14.75 16.75
C ILE A 360 6.47 15.30 15.34
N PHE A 361 5.37 15.26 14.61
CA PHE A 361 5.21 16.00 13.37
C PHE A 361 4.10 17.03 13.54
N ASN A 362 4.36 18.26 13.10
CA ASN A 362 3.37 19.32 13.00
C ASN A 362 3.35 19.83 11.57
N MET A 363 2.29 19.51 10.84
CA MET A 363 2.23 19.66 9.39
C MET A 363 1.04 20.54 9.01
N ASN A 364 1.34 21.69 8.43
CA ASN A 364 0.35 22.65 7.95
C ASN A 364 0.34 22.60 6.42
N TRP A 365 -0.62 21.87 5.87
CA TRP A 365 -0.79 21.70 4.44
C TRP A 365 -1.72 22.78 3.89
N SER A 366 -1.20 23.58 2.96
CA SER A 366 -2.00 24.56 2.22
C SER A 366 -2.76 23.93 1.06
N ASP A 367 -2.23 22.85 0.50
CA ASP A 367 -2.84 22.00 -0.51
C ASP A 367 -2.21 20.60 -0.37
N HIS A 368 -2.90 19.70 0.34
CA HIS A 368 -2.42 18.36 0.69
C HIS A 368 -2.15 17.53 -0.58
N ASP A 369 -3.08 17.55 -1.53
CA ASP A 369 -2.99 16.79 -2.80
C ASP A 369 -1.75 17.16 -3.64
N LYS A 370 -1.24 18.39 -3.48
CA LYS A 370 -0.03 18.87 -4.17
C LYS A 370 1.24 18.78 -3.31
N GLY A 371 1.13 18.31 -2.07
CA GLY A 371 2.23 18.31 -1.11
C GLY A 371 2.79 19.70 -0.83
N LEU A 372 1.92 20.72 -0.74
CA LEU A 372 2.30 22.11 -0.49
C LEU A 372 1.96 22.53 0.94
N GLY A 373 2.93 23.07 1.67
CA GLY A 373 2.74 23.43 3.07
C GLY A 373 4.05 23.60 3.84
N THR A 374 3.99 23.32 5.13
CA THR A 374 5.16 23.28 6.03
C THR A 374 5.10 22.08 6.96
N ILE A 375 6.25 21.49 7.24
CA ILE A 375 6.40 20.33 8.15
C ILE A 375 7.44 20.70 9.20
N GLY A 376 7.09 20.57 10.47
CA GLY A 376 8.04 20.54 11.58
C GLY A 376 8.14 19.13 12.12
N GLN A 377 9.32 18.51 12.00
CA GLN A 377 9.64 17.19 12.54
C GLN A 377 10.58 17.34 13.73
N TYR A 378 10.24 16.69 14.84
CA TYR A 378 10.98 16.78 16.09
C TYR A 378 11.20 15.38 16.67
N ILE A 379 12.43 15.09 17.09
CA ILE A 379 12.75 13.94 17.93
C ILE A 379 13.10 14.45 19.32
N ILE A 380 12.31 14.07 20.31
CA ILE A 380 12.47 14.54 21.69
C ILE A 380 13.55 13.70 22.37
N ARG A 381 14.43 14.38 23.12
CA ARG A 381 15.44 13.70 23.92
C ARG A 381 14.79 12.90 25.05
N PHE A 382 15.32 11.70 25.26
CA PHE A 382 15.04 10.90 26.43
C PHE A 382 16.11 11.18 27.49
N ASP A 383 15.68 11.58 28.68
CA ASP A 383 16.54 11.68 29.86
C ASP A 383 16.64 10.29 30.50
N THR A 384 17.82 9.70 30.41
CA THR A 384 18.09 8.34 30.86
C THR A 384 18.20 8.24 32.38
N GLU A 385 18.62 9.32 33.06
CA GLU A 385 18.68 9.36 34.53
C GLU A 385 17.28 9.50 35.14
N ALA A 386 16.41 10.28 34.49
CA ALA A 386 15.04 10.50 34.94
C ALA A 386 14.02 9.52 34.34
N GLU A 387 14.44 8.65 33.42
CA GLU A 387 13.62 7.69 32.68
C GLU A 387 12.38 8.31 32.01
N GLN A 388 12.54 9.51 31.42
CA GLN A 388 11.43 10.25 30.82
C GLN A 388 11.86 11.12 29.64
N PHE A 389 10.91 11.44 28.75
CA PHE A 389 11.12 12.44 27.71
C PHE A 389 11.14 13.86 28.28
N MET A 390 11.92 14.75 27.67
CA MET A 390 12.06 16.14 28.12
C MET A 390 10.74 16.93 28.13
N ILE A 391 9.81 16.58 27.23
CA ILE A 391 8.46 17.12 27.11
C ILE A 391 7.48 15.99 26.73
N PHE A 392 6.17 16.21 26.93
CA PHE A 392 5.11 15.22 26.66
C PHE A 392 5.30 13.87 27.37
N ASN A 393 5.89 13.86 28.57
CA ASN A 393 6.19 12.64 29.33
C ASN A 393 4.92 11.95 29.89
N ASP A 394 3.85 12.71 30.11
CA ASP A 394 2.56 12.24 30.57
C ASP A 394 1.68 11.67 29.44
N ILE A 395 1.98 12.01 28.18
CA ILE A 395 1.24 11.51 27.02
C ILE A 395 1.83 10.15 26.59
N ASN A 396 1.14 9.09 27.02
CA ASN A 396 1.43 7.69 26.70
C ASN A 396 0.13 6.88 26.60
N ARG A 397 0.22 5.63 26.15
CA ARG A 397 -0.92 4.68 26.12
C ARG A 397 -2.08 5.19 25.31
N PHE A 398 -1.79 5.76 24.13
CA PHE A 398 -2.77 6.50 23.33
C PHE A 398 -4.00 5.64 23.04
N HIS A 399 -3.77 4.45 22.51
CA HIS A 399 -4.84 3.54 22.12
C HIS A 399 -5.63 2.99 23.33
N GLN A 400 -4.98 2.69 24.45
CA GLN A 400 -5.63 2.19 25.67
C GLN A 400 -6.44 3.29 26.37
N ASN A 401 -5.95 4.53 26.33
CA ASN A 401 -6.56 5.69 26.97
C ASN A 401 -7.41 6.54 26.02
N LYS A 402 -7.75 6.04 24.82
CA LYS A 402 -8.40 6.82 23.74
C LYS A 402 -9.67 7.58 24.09
N ASN A 403 -10.38 7.19 25.15
CA ASN A 403 -11.58 7.89 25.65
C ASN A 403 -11.30 8.93 26.75
N LEU A 404 -10.05 9.03 27.21
CA LEU A 404 -9.58 9.89 28.29
C LEU A 404 -8.62 10.98 27.81
N LEU A 405 -8.09 10.87 26.59
CA LEU A 405 -7.19 11.86 25.99
C LEU A 405 -7.93 13.17 25.71
N ASP A 406 -7.31 14.30 26.09
CA ASP A 406 -7.74 15.64 25.72
C ASP A 406 -7.01 16.09 24.46
N PHE A 407 -7.55 15.72 23.29
CA PHE A 407 -6.93 16.04 22.00
C PHE A 407 -6.77 17.55 21.76
N ALA A 408 -7.65 18.39 22.32
CA ALA A 408 -7.52 19.83 22.18
C ALA A 408 -6.29 20.35 22.94
N ALA A 409 -6.05 19.83 24.14
CA ALA A 409 -4.85 20.17 24.91
C ALA A 409 -3.57 19.64 24.24
N ILE A 410 -3.59 18.38 23.78
CA ILE A 410 -2.45 17.75 23.08
C ILE A 410 -2.10 18.55 21.82
N ASN A 411 -3.09 18.86 20.98
CA ASN A 411 -2.88 19.63 19.76
C ASN A 411 -2.34 21.03 20.06
N ALA A 412 -2.88 21.72 21.07
CA ALA A 412 -2.39 23.05 21.46
C ALA A 412 -0.94 23.02 21.95
N GLU A 413 -0.50 21.93 22.59
CA GLU A 413 0.88 21.77 23.05
C GLU A 413 1.82 21.45 21.87
N ILE A 414 1.40 20.61 20.92
CA ILE A 414 2.14 20.38 19.65
C ILE A 414 2.23 21.67 18.81
N ASP A 415 1.16 22.45 18.72
CA ASP A 415 1.12 23.74 18.02
C ASP A 415 1.94 24.82 18.74
N GLY A 416 2.15 24.65 20.04
CA GLY A 416 3.03 25.49 20.86
C GLY A 416 4.53 25.29 20.58
N LEU A 417 4.92 24.23 19.87
CA LEU A 417 6.29 24.03 19.40
C LEU A 417 6.61 25.12 18.37
N SER A 418 7.15 26.25 18.85
CA SER A 418 7.19 27.54 18.18
C SER A 418 8.25 27.66 17.06
N TYR A 419 8.44 26.60 16.26
CA TYR A 419 9.51 26.54 15.27
C TYR A 419 8.96 26.16 13.89
N HIS A 420 8.85 27.15 13.02
CA HIS A 420 8.47 27.00 11.63
C HIS A 420 9.64 27.33 10.73
N TYR A 421 9.59 26.86 9.49
CA TYR A 421 10.66 27.12 8.52
C TYR A 421 10.99 28.61 8.40
N ASP A 422 9.98 29.49 8.39
CA ASP A 422 10.17 30.93 8.20
C ASP A 422 10.61 31.67 9.49
N ASP A 423 10.69 30.98 10.64
CA ASP A 423 11.12 31.60 11.89
C ASP A 423 12.62 31.89 11.89
N ASP A 424 13.00 33.03 12.50
CA ASP A 424 14.39 33.42 12.70
C ASP A 424 14.95 32.74 13.96
N ILE A 425 15.42 31.51 13.79
CA ILE A 425 15.95 30.68 14.86
C ILE A 425 17.48 30.74 14.83
N SER A 426 18.03 31.84 15.35
CA SER A 426 19.49 32.05 15.39
C SER A 426 20.19 31.33 16.55
N ASP A 427 19.46 30.99 17.61
CA ASP A 427 19.98 30.26 18.78
C ASP A 427 19.31 28.88 18.85
N THR A 428 20.08 27.84 18.54
CA THR A 428 19.61 26.45 18.59
C THR A 428 19.82 25.79 19.96
N THR A 429 20.35 26.52 20.96
CA THR A 429 20.66 25.95 22.29
C THR A 429 19.42 25.38 22.96
N ALA A 430 18.36 26.18 23.08
CA ALA A 430 17.11 25.75 23.70
C ALA A 430 16.43 24.61 22.92
N LEU A 431 16.55 24.60 21.58
CA LEU A 431 16.09 23.50 20.76
C LEU A 431 16.86 22.22 21.05
N TYR A 432 18.18 22.29 21.09
CA TYR A 432 19.04 21.13 21.29
C TYR A 432 18.93 20.54 22.70
N GLU A 433 18.57 21.34 23.71
CA GLU A 433 18.31 20.83 25.07
C GLU A 433 17.06 19.93 25.13
N ILE A 434 16.06 20.19 24.28
CA ILE A 434 14.79 19.45 24.27
C ILE A 434 14.80 18.35 23.20
N PHE A 435 15.34 18.65 22.02
CA PHE A 435 15.27 17.80 20.85
C PHE A 435 16.64 17.24 20.48
N SER A 436 16.69 15.95 20.18
CA SER A 436 17.87 15.32 19.58
C SER A 436 17.95 15.66 18.09
N PHE A 437 16.81 15.97 17.47
CA PHE A 437 16.73 16.25 16.04
C PHE A 437 15.54 17.17 15.73
N VAL A 438 15.75 18.12 14.82
CA VAL A 438 14.70 19.02 14.30
C VAL A 438 14.90 19.22 12.81
N ILE A 439 13.84 18.95 12.03
CA ILE A 439 13.77 19.28 10.60
C ILE A 439 12.58 20.20 10.37
N LEU A 440 12.82 21.32 9.70
CA LEU A 440 11.77 22.24 9.27
C LEU A 440 11.77 22.26 7.74
N THR A 441 10.64 21.95 7.13
CA THR A 441 10.47 21.88 5.68
C THR A 441 9.38 22.86 5.25
N LYS A 442 9.60 23.55 4.13
CA LYS A 442 8.62 24.39 3.44
C LYS A 442 8.52 23.98 1.98
N MET A 443 7.31 23.68 1.54
CA MET A 443 7.01 23.19 0.19
C MET A 443 6.08 24.16 -0.48
N VAL A 444 6.53 24.77 -1.57
CA VAL A 444 5.84 25.84 -2.30
C VAL A 444 5.85 25.58 -3.79
N GLU A 445 4.99 26.29 -4.52
CA GLU A 445 5.00 26.30 -5.97
C GLU A 445 5.73 27.55 -6.48
N GLU A 446 6.75 27.37 -7.31
CA GLU A 446 7.48 28.43 -8.00
C GLU A 446 7.41 28.18 -9.51
N ASN A 447 6.80 29.09 -10.26
CA ASN A 447 6.60 28.95 -11.71
C ASN A 447 5.84 27.67 -12.13
N GLY A 448 4.88 27.23 -11.32
CA GLY A 448 4.09 26.02 -11.60
C GLY A 448 4.81 24.70 -11.27
N LEU A 449 5.97 24.76 -10.61
CA LEU A 449 6.74 23.59 -10.20
C LEU A 449 6.96 23.60 -8.69
N ARG A 450 6.93 22.41 -8.09
CA ARG A 450 7.18 22.24 -6.65
C ARG A 450 8.63 22.57 -6.32
N VAL A 451 8.84 23.28 -5.22
CA VAL A 451 10.15 23.54 -4.63
C VAL A 451 10.05 23.24 -3.14
N GLU A 452 11.01 22.44 -2.66
CA GLU A 452 11.14 22.10 -1.24
C GLU A 452 12.37 22.80 -0.67
N TYR A 453 12.17 23.49 0.44
CA TYR A 453 13.22 24.08 1.24
C TYR A 453 13.26 23.40 2.61
N LYS A 454 14.43 22.96 3.04
CA LYS A 454 14.60 22.22 4.29
C LYS A 454 15.71 22.83 5.15
N LYS A 455 15.47 22.92 6.46
CA LYS A 455 16.47 23.25 7.49
C LYS A 455 16.60 22.04 8.42
N VAL A 456 17.81 21.55 8.64
CA VAL A 456 18.12 20.45 9.56
C VAL A 456 19.03 20.98 10.65
N MET A 457 18.63 20.81 11.91
CA MET A 457 19.41 21.26 13.06
C MET A 457 20.74 20.49 13.12
N ALA A 458 21.85 21.21 13.12
CA ALA A 458 23.22 20.67 13.19
C ALA A 458 23.79 20.81 14.60
N GLY A 459 23.01 20.45 15.62
CA GLY A 459 23.39 20.66 17.01
C GLY A 459 23.32 22.13 17.45
N PHE A 460 24.26 22.53 18.32
CA PHE A 460 24.44 23.93 18.77
C PHE A 460 25.03 24.84 17.68
N ASP A 461 25.54 24.25 16.60
CA ASP A 461 26.34 24.96 15.60
C ASP A 461 25.48 25.70 14.55
N GLY A 462 24.18 25.37 14.48
CA GLY A 462 23.21 26.07 13.64
C GLY A 462 22.38 25.14 12.77
N TRP A 463 22.15 25.54 11.52
CA TRP A 463 21.27 24.83 10.59
C TRP A 463 22.01 24.45 9.30
N ASN A 464 21.85 23.21 8.89
CA ASN A 464 22.12 22.80 7.52
C ASN A 464 20.88 23.10 6.67
N TYR A 465 21.09 23.47 5.42
CA TYR A 465 20.03 23.84 4.48
C TYR A 465 20.07 22.94 3.26
N GLU A 466 18.89 22.62 2.75
CA GLU A 466 18.70 21.86 1.52
C GLU A 466 17.60 22.52 0.69
N THR A 467 17.76 22.51 -0.63
CA THR A 467 16.75 22.95 -1.59
C THR A 467 16.62 21.91 -2.68
N MET A 468 15.40 21.41 -2.89
CA MET A 468 15.06 20.51 -4.00
C MET A 468 14.10 21.23 -4.94
N ARG A 469 14.44 21.24 -6.24
CA ARG A 469 13.63 21.85 -7.30
C ARG A 469 13.19 20.77 -8.25
N PHE A 470 11.87 20.59 -8.37
CA PHE A 470 11.28 19.55 -9.21
C PHE A 470 11.05 20.07 -10.63
N ASN A 471 11.22 19.19 -11.60
CA ASN A 471 10.90 19.37 -13.01
C ASN A 471 9.50 18.83 -13.30
N ALA A 472 8.95 19.17 -14.48
CA ALA A 472 7.61 18.73 -14.88
C ALA A 472 7.49 17.20 -15.07
N ASP A 473 8.61 16.50 -15.26
CA ASP A 473 8.68 15.04 -15.38
C ASP A 473 8.90 14.33 -14.03
N GLY A 474 8.84 15.05 -12.92
CA GLY A 474 9.06 14.53 -11.57
C GLY A 474 10.52 14.40 -11.16
N THR A 475 11.49 14.56 -12.07
CA THR A 475 12.91 14.61 -11.71
C THR A 475 13.23 15.86 -10.91
N TYR A 476 14.35 15.90 -10.18
CA TYR A 476 14.72 17.07 -9.38
C TYR A 476 16.22 17.35 -9.38
N SER A 477 16.56 18.61 -9.08
CA SER A 477 17.92 19.02 -8.71
C SER A 477 17.96 19.36 -7.22
N LYS A 478 19.05 18.99 -6.54
CA LYS A 478 19.23 19.19 -5.12
C LYS A 478 20.50 20.02 -4.83
N GLU A 479 20.37 21.01 -3.97
CA GLU A 479 21.46 21.85 -3.49
C GLU A 479 21.49 21.84 -1.96
N CYS A 480 22.69 21.84 -1.37
CA CYS A 480 22.91 21.81 0.07
C CYS A 480 23.86 22.93 0.50
N LYS A 481 23.66 23.45 1.71
CA LYS A 481 24.57 24.36 2.40
C LYS A 481 24.71 23.96 3.86
N ALA A 482 25.91 23.57 4.26
CA ALA A 482 26.21 23.29 5.66
C ALA A 482 26.13 24.57 6.52
N TRP A 483 25.94 24.41 7.82
CA TRP A 483 25.82 25.53 8.77
C TRP A 483 27.06 26.46 8.76
N ASP A 484 28.24 25.92 8.49
CA ASP A 484 29.53 26.62 8.43
C ASP A 484 29.96 27.01 7.01
N ALA A 485 29.14 26.71 5.99
CA ALA A 485 29.47 26.97 4.60
C ALA A 485 28.90 28.30 4.10
N ASP A 486 29.74 29.07 3.41
CA ASP A 486 29.36 30.33 2.76
C ASP A 486 28.62 30.14 1.43
N ALA A 487 28.74 28.97 0.80
CA ALA A 487 28.23 28.70 -0.55
C ALA A 487 27.38 27.42 -0.60
N TRP A 488 26.36 27.46 -1.46
CA TRP A 488 25.58 26.29 -1.84
C TRP A 488 26.37 25.40 -2.79
N THR A 489 26.20 24.09 -2.67
CA THR A 489 26.83 23.08 -3.52
C THR A 489 25.83 22.02 -3.93
N GLY A 490 26.12 21.30 -5.02
CA GLY A 490 25.34 20.13 -5.39
C GLY A 490 25.54 19.01 -4.36
N CYS A 491 24.43 18.37 -4.03
CA CYS A 491 24.37 17.10 -3.33
C CYS A 491 23.59 16.12 -4.25
#